data_AF-A0A2U3LPW8-F1
#
_entry.id   AF-A0A2U3LPW8-F1
#
_cell.length_a   1.000
_cell.length_b   1.000
_cell.length_c   1.000
_cell.angle_alpha   90.00
_cell.angle_beta   90.00
_cell.angle_gamma   90.00
#
_symmetry.space_group_name_H-M   'P 1'
#
loop_
_entity.id
_entity.type
_entity.pdbx_description
1 polymer ?
#
loop_
_entity_poly.entity_id
_entity_poly.type
_entity_poly.pdbx_seq_one_letter_code
_entity_poly.pdbx_strand_id
1 'polypeptide(L)'
;MIQPAHPTEEQFARFRSRSLAPLELLEVSDHIAACGECRGRLFEEEHAAAQLRSLRAELSTHLEYEQIAAAAEGSVPPGVERHLADCATCRAEVEDLRQFGRDLKSTPRAPIQMPARKVSWRLPVAAAAAIVLVAAGVGFRYLHSPAPHTEVAATKPAEPPLSADQNAAVAMAMDTHRLERSPILDRVISRRGVLLGAPSATGTFDLIAPLGTAVIADRPVFRWSPFSGASHYVVAIFDENFNQVSASPPVTATEWQPDRPLPRGRIYIWQVSATVGRKTVNAPVPPAPEARFQVVPPEVAAQVESARREHPANHLLLAVLCAKAGALDDAAVELDGLAASDPAAAASLRQSLAGMRQR
;
A
#
# COMPACT_ATOMS: atom_id res chain seq x y z
N MET A 1 31.91 -39.77 35.44
CA MET A 1 31.66 -39.80 33.99
C MET A 1 32.59 -38.78 33.38
N ILE A 2 33.52 -39.21 32.52
CA ILE A 2 34.52 -38.34 31.90
C ILE A 2 33.77 -37.58 30.80
N GLN A 3 33.64 -36.25 30.91
CA GLN A 3 33.11 -35.45 29.81
C GLN A 3 34.09 -35.57 28.63
N PRO A 4 33.65 -35.97 27.43
CA PRO A 4 34.52 -35.97 26.26
C PRO A 4 34.94 -34.52 25.97
N ALA A 5 36.23 -34.31 25.74
CA ALA A 5 36.77 -33.00 25.41
C ALA A 5 36.06 -32.43 24.16
N HIS A 6 35.70 -31.15 24.21
CA HIS A 6 35.10 -30.46 23.08
C HIS A 6 36.10 -30.36 21.91
N PRO A 7 35.64 -30.36 20.65
CA PRO A 7 36.49 -30.10 19.49
C PRO A 7 37.21 -28.76 19.63
N THR A 8 38.47 -28.72 19.21
CA THR A 8 39.23 -27.47 19.15
C THR A 8 38.60 -26.48 18.15
N GLU A 9 38.86 -25.19 18.30
CA GLU A 9 38.38 -24.16 17.36
C GLU A 9 38.77 -24.45 15.91
N GLU A 10 39.98 -24.96 15.70
CA GLU A 10 40.48 -25.32 14.37
C GLU A 10 39.71 -26.50 13.78
N GLN A 11 39.46 -27.56 14.56
CA GLN A 11 38.65 -28.69 14.13
C GLN A 11 37.21 -28.27 13.83
N PHE A 12 36.63 -27.38 14.65
CA PHE A 12 35.28 -26.87 14.46
C PHE A 12 35.14 -26.00 13.19
N ALA A 13 36.12 -25.13 12.91
CA ALA A 13 36.17 -24.34 11.68
C ALA A 13 36.35 -25.23 10.43
N ARG A 14 37.19 -26.26 10.52
CA ARG A 14 37.40 -27.23 9.42
C ARG A 14 36.18 -28.11 9.19
N PHE A 15 35.46 -28.48 10.24
CA PHE A 15 34.18 -29.19 10.14
C PHE A 15 33.14 -28.36 9.36
N ARG A 16 32.98 -27.07 9.69
CA ARG A 16 32.06 -26.16 8.98
C ARG A 16 32.41 -25.96 7.52
N SER A 17 33.69 -25.83 7.20
CA SER A 17 34.17 -25.68 5.82
C SER A 17 34.26 -27.01 5.05
N ARG A 18 33.83 -28.12 5.65
CA ARG A 18 33.88 -29.49 5.09
C ARG A 18 35.28 -29.89 4.63
N SER A 19 36.31 -29.48 5.38
CA SER A 19 37.73 -29.67 5.07
C SER A 19 38.46 -30.61 6.04
N LEU A 20 37.73 -31.32 6.90
CA LEU A 20 38.27 -32.38 7.76
C LEU A 20 38.53 -33.66 6.98
N ALA A 21 39.50 -34.45 7.45
CA ALA A 21 39.68 -35.81 6.93
C ALA A 21 38.46 -36.68 7.29
N PRO A 22 38.15 -37.74 6.51
CA PRO A 22 36.92 -38.52 6.69
C PRO A 22 36.71 -39.08 8.11
N LEU A 23 37.79 -39.53 8.77
CA LEU A 23 37.71 -40.06 10.13
C LEU A 23 37.43 -38.96 11.17
N GLU A 24 38.15 -37.84 11.08
CA GLU A 24 37.98 -36.68 11.96
C GLU A 24 36.59 -36.04 11.80
N LEU A 25 36.03 -36.07 10.58
CA LEU A 25 34.69 -35.57 10.30
C LEU A 25 33.63 -36.39 11.05
N LEU A 26 33.75 -37.73 11.06
CA LEU A 26 32.84 -38.61 11.79
C LEU A 26 32.94 -38.39 13.30
N GLU A 27 34.16 -38.31 13.84
CA GLU A 27 34.37 -38.07 15.28
C GLU A 27 33.76 -36.74 15.75
N VAL A 28 33.98 -35.66 14.98
CA VAL A 28 33.42 -34.34 15.30
C VAL A 28 31.89 -34.33 15.12
N SER A 29 31.37 -34.99 14.08
CA SER A 29 29.93 -35.14 13.84
C SER A 29 29.23 -35.88 14.99
N ASP A 30 29.80 -37.01 15.43
CA ASP A 30 29.26 -37.81 16.53
C ASP A 30 29.30 -37.05 17.85
N HIS A 31 30.38 -36.29 18.09
CA HIS A 31 30.46 -35.39 19.24
C HIS A 31 29.37 -34.31 19.22
N ILE A 32 29.15 -33.62 18.09
CA ILE A 32 28.10 -32.59 17.95
C ILE A 32 26.70 -33.21 18.11
N ALA A 33 26.51 -34.44 17.64
CA ALA A 33 25.26 -35.17 17.82
C ALA A 33 24.98 -35.45 19.30
N ALA A 34 26.01 -35.69 20.13
CA ALA A 34 25.86 -35.95 21.56
C ALA A 34 25.97 -34.70 22.45
N CYS A 35 26.60 -33.62 21.99
CA CYS A 35 26.90 -32.43 22.80
C CYS A 35 25.99 -31.24 22.45
N GLY A 36 25.13 -30.85 23.39
CA GLY A 36 24.22 -29.71 23.23
C GLY A 36 24.92 -28.36 23.05
N GLU A 37 26.07 -28.17 23.69
CA GLU A 37 26.85 -26.93 23.61
C GLU A 37 27.48 -26.74 22.22
N CYS A 38 28.15 -27.77 21.70
CA CYS A 38 28.70 -27.73 20.34
C CYS A 38 27.60 -27.60 19.27
N ARG A 39 26.42 -28.17 19.52
CA ARG A 39 25.26 -27.99 18.64
C ARG A 39 24.75 -26.55 18.68
N GLY A 40 24.60 -25.96 19.87
CA GLY A 40 24.23 -24.56 20.05
C GLY A 40 25.18 -23.61 19.32
N ARG A 41 26.49 -23.83 19.48
CA ARG A 41 27.54 -23.05 18.79
C ARG A 41 27.44 -23.11 17.26
N LEU A 42 27.10 -24.28 16.69
CA LEU A 42 26.86 -24.42 15.26
C LEU A 42 25.64 -23.62 14.79
N PHE A 43 24.55 -23.68 15.56
CA PHE A 43 23.31 -22.97 15.23
C PHE A 43 23.44 -21.45 15.35
N GLU A 44 24.11 -20.93 16.38
CA GLU A 44 24.32 -19.50 16.59
C GLU A 44 25.21 -18.88 15.50
N GLU A 45 26.30 -19.55 15.13
CA GLU A 45 27.20 -19.03 14.09
C GLU A 45 26.67 -19.22 12.66
N GLU A 46 25.88 -20.27 12.39
CA GLU A 46 25.18 -20.42 11.11
C GLU A 46 24.11 -19.33 10.93
N HIS A 47 23.40 -18.98 12.01
CA HIS A 47 22.50 -17.83 12.02
C HIS A 47 23.24 -16.51 11.84
N ALA A 48 24.40 -16.31 12.48
CA ALA A 48 25.22 -15.12 12.27
C ALA A 48 25.69 -15.01 10.81
N ALA A 49 26.08 -16.11 10.17
CA ALA A 49 26.45 -16.13 8.76
C ALA A 49 25.24 -15.86 7.84
N ALA A 50 24.05 -16.38 8.17
CA ALA A 50 22.82 -16.08 7.44
C ALA A 50 22.40 -14.60 7.60
N GLN A 51 22.50 -14.05 8.80
CA GLN A 51 22.26 -12.64 9.08
C GLN A 51 23.26 -11.74 8.35
N LEU A 52 24.55 -12.10 8.34
CA LEU A 52 25.58 -11.39 7.58
C LEU A 52 25.35 -11.48 6.07
N ARG A 53 24.89 -12.61 5.54
CA ARG A 53 24.48 -12.73 4.13
C ARG A 53 23.26 -11.87 3.82
N SER A 54 22.27 -11.81 4.71
CA SER A 54 21.11 -10.92 4.58
C SER A 54 21.52 -9.44 4.57
N LEU A 55 22.34 -9.03 5.55
CA LEU A 55 22.91 -7.68 5.64
C LEU A 55 23.74 -7.35 4.40
N ARG A 56 24.55 -8.29 3.91
CA ARG A 56 25.33 -8.11 2.68
C ARG A 56 24.44 -7.96 1.46
N ALA A 57 23.33 -8.69 1.37
CA ALA A 57 22.36 -8.54 0.29
C ALA A 57 21.67 -7.18 0.33
N GLU A 58 21.32 -6.68 1.52
CA GLU A 58 20.75 -5.33 1.73
C GLU A 58 21.75 -4.20 1.41
N LEU A 59 23.04 -4.44 1.64
CA LEU A 59 24.12 -3.46 1.44
C LEU A 59 24.82 -3.59 0.08
N SER A 60 24.44 -4.57 -0.74
CA SER A 60 25.08 -4.77 -2.05
C SER A 60 24.58 -3.73 -3.05
N THR A 61 25.51 -3.05 -3.71
CA THR A 61 25.24 -2.28 -4.92
C THR A 61 24.76 -3.24 -6.01
N HIS A 62 23.50 -3.11 -6.43
CA HIS A 62 22.88 -3.95 -7.46
C HIS A 62 23.51 -3.71 -8.83
N LEU A 63 23.29 -4.67 -9.74
CA LEU A 63 23.74 -4.56 -11.13
C LEU A 63 22.99 -3.42 -11.84
N GLU A 64 23.69 -2.74 -12.73
CA GLU A 64 23.09 -1.74 -13.61
C GLU A 64 22.17 -2.42 -14.63
N TYR A 65 21.15 -1.69 -15.10
CA TYR A 65 20.15 -2.21 -16.03
C TYR A 65 20.76 -2.88 -17.28
N GLU A 66 21.82 -2.30 -17.85
CA GLU A 66 22.51 -2.86 -19.02
C GLU A 66 23.13 -4.24 -18.73
N GLN A 67 23.63 -4.45 -17.52
CA GLN A 67 24.24 -5.71 -17.10
C GLN A 67 23.19 -6.80 -16.87
N ILE A 68 22.02 -6.42 -16.33
CA ILE A 68 20.87 -7.30 -16.15
C ILE A 68 20.30 -7.72 -17.51
N ALA A 69 20.11 -6.77 -18.43
CA ALA A 69 19.64 -7.04 -19.79
C ALA A 69 20.62 -7.96 -20.55
N ALA A 70 21.92 -7.67 -20.51
CA ALA A 70 22.95 -8.51 -21.11
C ALA A 70 22.91 -9.94 -20.55
N ALA A 71 22.81 -10.08 -19.22
CA ALA A 71 22.74 -11.38 -18.55
C ALA A 71 21.45 -12.16 -18.90
N ALA A 72 20.33 -11.47 -19.09
CA ALA A 72 19.06 -12.06 -19.54
C ALA A 72 19.15 -12.59 -20.98
N GLU A 73 19.89 -11.88 -21.84
CA GLU A 73 20.14 -12.27 -23.23
C GLU A 73 21.23 -13.36 -23.40
N GLY A 74 21.90 -13.73 -22.31
CA GLY A 74 22.89 -14.82 -22.27
C GLY A 74 24.36 -14.35 -22.33
N SER A 75 24.62 -13.05 -22.30
CA SER A 75 25.96 -12.48 -22.21
C SER A 75 26.25 -12.10 -20.75
N VAL A 76 27.21 -12.76 -20.09
CA VAL A 76 27.53 -12.51 -18.69
C VAL A 76 28.90 -11.82 -18.57
N PRO A 77 28.94 -10.49 -18.31
CA PRO A 77 30.20 -9.77 -18.11
C PRO A 77 30.97 -10.28 -16.87
N PRO A 78 32.30 -10.08 -16.82
CA PRO A 78 33.11 -10.46 -15.66
C PRO A 78 32.61 -9.79 -14.38
N GLY A 79 32.34 -10.58 -13.33
CA GLY A 79 31.86 -10.10 -12.02
C GLY A 79 30.34 -10.19 -11.83
N VAL A 80 29.57 -10.23 -12.91
CA VAL A 80 28.10 -10.38 -12.87
C VAL A 80 27.70 -11.77 -12.35
N GLU A 81 28.38 -12.83 -12.77
CA GLU A 81 28.09 -14.20 -12.34
C GLU A 81 28.22 -14.38 -10.81
N ARG A 82 29.30 -13.83 -10.22
CA ARG A 82 29.49 -13.84 -8.78
C ARG A 82 28.42 -13.03 -8.06
N HIS A 83 28.04 -11.87 -8.60
CA HIS A 83 26.97 -11.07 -8.03
C HIS A 83 25.62 -11.80 -8.07
N LEU A 84 25.28 -12.47 -9.18
CA LEU A 84 24.04 -13.24 -9.28
C LEU A 84 24.04 -14.46 -8.35
N ALA A 85 25.19 -15.04 -8.04
CA ALA A 85 25.33 -16.09 -7.03
C ALA A 85 25.04 -15.58 -5.61
N ASP A 86 25.42 -14.34 -5.32
CA ASP A 86 25.32 -13.73 -3.98
C ASP A 86 24.01 -12.93 -3.76
N CYS A 87 23.43 -12.35 -4.81
CA CYS A 87 22.26 -11.47 -4.75
C CYS A 87 21.01 -12.14 -5.34
N ALA A 88 20.02 -12.44 -4.48
CA ALA A 88 18.76 -13.05 -4.89
C ALA A 88 17.89 -12.10 -5.74
N THR A 89 17.92 -10.80 -5.46
CA THR A 89 17.10 -9.78 -6.16
C THR A 89 17.50 -9.66 -7.62
N CYS A 90 18.78 -9.44 -7.92
CA CYS A 90 19.25 -9.34 -9.31
C CYS A 90 19.05 -10.66 -10.07
N ARG A 91 19.09 -11.80 -9.38
CA ARG A 91 18.77 -13.11 -9.99
C ARG A 91 17.31 -13.21 -10.40
N ALA A 92 16.39 -12.73 -9.56
CA ALA A 92 14.97 -12.68 -9.87
C ALA A 92 14.70 -11.79 -11.10
N GLU A 93 15.29 -10.59 -11.15
CA GLU A 93 15.11 -9.66 -12.28
C GLU A 93 15.62 -10.23 -13.61
N VAL A 94 16.77 -10.93 -13.60
CA VAL A 94 17.30 -11.60 -14.80
C VAL A 94 16.37 -12.72 -15.27
N GLU A 95 15.76 -13.50 -14.36
CA GLU A 95 14.84 -14.58 -14.73
C GLU A 95 13.51 -14.04 -15.26
N ASP A 96 12.98 -12.97 -14.67
CA ASP A 96 11.76 -12.31 -15.13
C ASP A 96 11.94 -11.79 -16.57
N LEU A 97 13.08 -11.16 -16.88
CA LEU A 97 13.38 -10.71 -18.24
C LEU A 97 13.56 -11.87 -19.23
N ARG A 98 14.16 -12.98 -18.80
CA ARG A 98 14.25 -14.20 -19.62
C ARG A 98 12.87 -14.77 -19.92
N GLN A 99 11.98 -14.81 -18.93
CA GLN A 99 10.62 -15.25 -19.09
C GLN A 99 9.85 -14.36 -20.07
N PHE A 100 9.93 -13.05 -19.90
CA PHE A 100 9.31 -12.10 -20.81
C PHE A 100 9.83 -12.25 -22.25
N GLY A 101 11.13 -12.47 -22.42
CA GLY A 101 11.73 -12.77 -23.72
C GLY A 101 11.23 -14.08 -24.36
N ARG A 102 10.91 -15.10 -23.55
CA ARG A 102 10.28 -16.35 -24.02
C ARG A 102 8.84 -16.10 -24.47
N ASP A 103 8.06 -15.35 -23.69
CA ASP A 103 6.64 -15.06 -23.98
C ASP A 103 6.45 -14.24 -25.27
N LEU A 104 7.37 -13.30 -25.53
CA LEU A 104 7.41 -12.55 -26.79
C LEU A 104 7.70 -13.42 -28.02
N LYS A 105 8.46 -14.51 -27.85
CA LYS A 105 8.81 -15.43 -28.95
C LYS A 105 7.74 -16.50 -29.17
N SER A 106 6.92 -16.81 -28.17
CA SER A 106 5.93 -17.91 -28.21
C SER A 106 4.53 -17.50 -28.68
N THR A 107 4.27 -16.23 -28.96
CA THR A 107 2.95 -15.75 -29.45
C THR A 107 2.97 -15.39 -30.94
N PRO A 108 2.40 -16.21 -31.84
CA PRO A 108 2.14 -15.79 -33.21
C PRO A 108 1.05 -14.70 -33.20
N ARG A 109 1.41 -13.46 -33.53
CA ARG A 109 0.44 -12.37 -33.72
C ARG A 109 -0.46 -12.67 -34.92
N ALA A 110 -1.66 -13.18 -34.68
CA ALA A 110 -2.72 -13.15 -35.68
C ALA A 110 -3.16 -11.68 -35.92
N PRO A 111 -3.35 -11.23 -37.17
CA PRO A 111 -3.77 -9.87 -37.45
C PRO A 111 -5.20 -9.64 -36.92
N ILE A 112 -5.34 -8.63 -36.05
CA ILE A 112 -6.62 -8.22 -35.47
C ILE A 112 -7.52 -7.68 -36.59
N GLN A 113 -8.52 -8.46 -37.01
CA GLN A 113 -9.60 -7.94 -37.86
C GLN A 113 -10.64 -7.23 -36.99
N MET A 114 -10.75 -5.92 -37.14
CA MET A 114 -11.81 -5.12 -36.51
C MET A 114 -13.13 -5.28 -37.28
N PRO A 115 -14.27 -5.58 -36.64
CA PRO A 115 -15.56 -5.55 -37.30
C PRO A 115 -16.04 -4.11 -37.52
N ALA A 116 -16.30 -3.74 -38.77
CA ALA A 116 -16.81 -2.43 -39.16
C ALA A 116 -18.26 -2.24 -38.67
N ARG A 117 -18.46 -1.42 -37.64
CA ARG A 117 -19.78 -1.08 -37.09
C ARG A 117 -20.42 0.03 -37.93
N LYS A 118 -21.41 -0.29 -38.75
CA LYS A 118 -22.24 0.69 -39.47
C LYS A 118 -23.12 1.45 -38.47
N VAL A 119 -22.88 2.76 -38.33
CA VAL A 119 -23.70 3.68 -37.52
C VAL A 119 -24.81 4.24 -38.42
N SER A 120 -26.08 3.93 -38.11
CA SER A 120 -27.23 4.52 -38.81
C SER A 120 -27.65 5.83 -38.12
N TRP A 121 -27.48 6.93 -38.85
CA TRP A 121 -27.84 8.28 -38.47
C TRP A 121 -29.33 8.53 -38.76
N ARG A 122 -30.16 8.75 -37.72
CA ARG A 122 -31.47 9.43 -37.83
C ARG A 122 -31.81 10.17 -36.53
N LEU A 123 -31.77 11.49 -36.57
CA LEU A 123 -32.70 12.37 -35.85
C LEU A 123 -33.76 12.85 -36.87
N PRO A 124 -34.98 13.19 -36.44
CA PRO A 124 -35.26 14.62 -36.29
C PRO A 124 -36.21 15.02 -35.14
N VAL A 125 -35.99 16.27 -34.69
CA VAL A 125 -36.87 17.31 -34.13
C VAL A 125 -38.38 17.03 -34.04
N ALA A 126 -38.96 17.23 -32.86
CA ALA A 126 -40.26 17.91 -32.68
C ALA A 126 -40.47 18.33 -31.21
N ALA A 127 -40.38 19.64 -30.97
CA ALA A 127 -40.87 20.28 -29.76
C ALA A 127 -42.33 20.74 -29.95
N ALA A 128 -43.06 20.80 -28.83
CA ALA A 128 -44.36 21.45 -28.61
C ALA A 128 -45.62 20.72 -29.12
N ALA A 129 -46.28 19.98 -28.21
CA ALA A 129 -47.72 20.12 -27.86
C ALA A 129 -48.20 18.94 -26.99
N ALA A 130 -48.22 19.09 -25.66
CA ALA A 130 -49.10 18.30 -24.76
C ALA A 130 -49.09 18.86 -23.32
N ILE A 131 -49.47 20.12 -23.12
CA ILE A 131 -49.72 20.71 -21.79
C ILE A 131 -51.14 20.41 -21.26
N VAL A 132 -51.94 19.55 -21.93
CA VAL A 132 -53.35 19.31 -21.56
C VAL A 132 -53.62 17.92 -20.93
N LEU A 133 -52.62 17.05 -20.76
CA LEU A 133 -52.83 15.73 -20.12
C LEU A 133 -52.34 15.63 -18.66
N VAL A 134 -52.03 16.75 -18.00
CA VAL A 134 -51.61 16.76 -16.58
C VAL A 134 -52.77 17.11 -15.62
N ALA A 135 -53.88 17.66 -16.11
CA ALA A 135 -55.00 18.08 -15.24
C ALA A 135 -56.01 16.95 -14.90
N ALA A 136 -56.01 15.82 -15.62
CA ALA A 136 -56.93 14.70 -15.35
C ALA A 136 -56.31 13.57 -14.49
N GLY A 137 -54.98 13.49 -14.40
CA GLY A 137 -54.29 12.49 -13.56
C GLY A 137 -54.19 12.86 -12.08
N VAL A 138 -54.30 14.16 -11.76
CA VAL A 138 -54.17 14.67 -10.38
C VAL A 138 -55.49 14.58 -9.61
N GLY A 139 -56.64 14.62 -10.29
CA GLY A 139 -57.97 14.46 -9.66
C GLY A 139 -58.29 13.02 -9.22
N PHE A 140 -57.78 12.02 -9.94
CA PHE A 140 -58.04 10.60 -9.61
C PHE A 140 -57.25 10.12 -8.38
N ARG A 141 -56.05 10.69 -8.13
CA ARG A 141 -55.27 10.39 -6.92
C ARG A 141 -55.82 11.04 -5.65
N TYR A 142 -56.69 12.05 -5.76
CA TYR A 142 -57.22 12.79 -4.61
C TYR A 142 -58.52 12.21 -4.03
N LEU A 143 -59.17 11.28 -4.74
CA LEU A 143 -60.43 10.65 -4.30
C LEU A 143 -60.25 9.21 -3.81
N HIS A 144 -59.05 8.64 -3.90
CA HIS A 144 -58.73 7.32 -3.35
C HIS A 144 -57.51 7.45 -2.43
N SER A 145 -57.71 8.07 -1.27
CA SER A 145 -56.81 7.93 -0.13
C SER A 145 -56.99 6.54 0.47
N PRO A 146 -55.98 5.66 0.47
CA PRO A 146 -55.93 4.58 1.45
C PRO A 146 -55.79 5.22 2.84
N ALA A 147 -56.37 4.56 3.84
CA ALA A 147 -56.34 4.94 5.25
C ALA A 147 -54.92 5.29 5.74
N PRO A 148 -54.79 6.13 6.79
CA PRO A 148 -53.49 6.48 7.36
C PRO A 148 -52.78 5.22 7.82
N HIS A 149 -51.69 4.86 7.14
CA HIS A 149 -50.74 3.91 7.69
C HIS A 149 -50.09 4.59 8.88
N THR A 150 -50.40 4.09 10.08
CA THR A 150 -49.64 4.35 11.29
C THR A 150 -48.17 4.19 10.95
N GLU A 151 -47.37 5.21 11.23
CA GLU A 151 -45.92 5.20 11.12
C GLU A 151 -45.41 4.14 12.11
N VAL A 152 -45.36 2.88 11.66
CA VAL A 152 -44.55 1.86 12.29
C VAL A 152 -43.13 2.32 12.02
N ALA A 153 -42.43 2.76 13.07
CA ALA A 153 -40.99 2.99 13.04
C ALA A 153 -40.35 1.86 12.25
N ALA A 154 -39.94 2.16 11.00
CA ALA A 154 -39.34 1.18 10.13
C ALA A 154 -38.06 0.72 10.83
N THR A 155 -38.14 -0.46 11.43
CA THR A 155 -36.99 -1.11 12.05
C THR A 155 -35.96 -1.22 10.95
N LYS A 156 -34.85 -0.47 11.09
CA LYS A 156 -33.72 -0.52 10.15
C LYS A 156 -33.43 -2.01 9.92
N PRO A 157 -33.42 -2.50 8.67
CA PRO A 157 -33.17 -3.92 8.42
C PRO A 157 -31.92 -4.33 9.19
N ALA A 158 -32.03 -5.41 9.98
CA ALA A 158 -30.89 -5.93 10.73
C ALA A 158 -29.74 -6.17 9.75
N GLU A 159 -28.55 -5.69 10.09
CA GLU A 159 -27.37 -5.89 9.27
C GLU A 159 -27.16 -7.40 9.04
N PRO A 160 -26.77 -7.83 7.84
CA PRO A 160 -26.54 -9.25 7.57
C PRO A 160 -25.46 -9.79 8.52
N PRO A 161 -25.44 -11.11 8.78
CA PRO A 161 -24.38 -11.70 9.58
C PRO A 161 -23.03 -11.54 8.87
N LEU A 162 -21.98 -11.26 9.64
CA LEU A 162 -20.62 -11.17 9.13
C LEU A 162 -20.15 -12.52 8.58
N SER A 163 -19.30 -12.48 7.54
CA SER A 163 -18.61 -13.67 7.05
C SER A 163 -17.64 -14.23 8.10
N ALA A 164 -17.22 -15.49 7.94
CA ALA A 164 -16.26 -16.11 8.86
C ALA A 164 -14.95 -15.31 8.97
N ASP A 165 -14.43 -14.82 7.84
CA ASP A 165 -13.20 -14.03 7.79
C ASP A 165 -13.36 -12.66 8.45
N GLN A 166 -14.51 -12.00 8.26
CA GLN A 166 -14.82 -10.73 8.91
C GLN A 166 -14.93 -10.91 10.43
N ASN A 167 -15.63 -11.96 10.88
CA ASN A 167 -15.73 -12.31 12.30
C ASN A 167 -14.36 -12.58 12.91
N ALA A 168 -13.50 -13.34 12.23
CA ALA A 168 -12.15 -13.63 12.71
C ALA A 168 -11.30 -12.35 12.84
N ALA A 169 -11.38 -11.45 11.86
CA ALA A 169 -10.63 -10.19 11.89
C ALA A 169 -11.11 -9.25 13.01
N VAL A 170 -12.43 -9.14 13.21
CA VAL A 170 -13.02 -8.35 14.30
C VAL A 170 -12.68 -8.95 15.67
N ALA A 171 -12.80 -10.27 15.82
CA ALA A 171 -12.45 -10.96 17.06
C ALA A 171 -10.97 -10.77 17.41
N MET A 172 -10.07 -10.90 16.44
CA MET A 172 -8.64 -10.64 16.64
C MET A 172 -8.38 -9.20 17.09
N ALA A 173 -9.05 -8.21 16.49
CA ALA A 173 -8.90 -6.82 16.86
C ALA A 173 -9.41 -6.52 18.28
N MET A 174 -10.47 -7.21 18.72
CA MET A 174 -11.01 -7.08 20.07
C MET A 174 -10.17 -7.79 21.12
N ASP A 175 -9.71 -9.00 20.84
CA ASP A 175 -8.89 -9.79 21.77
C ASP A 175 -7.52 -9.17 21.99
N THR A 176 -6.88 -8.70 20.91
CA THR A 176 -5.52 -8.15 20.98
C THR A 176 -5.49 -6.63 21.20
N HIS A 177 -6.64 -5.96 21.08
CA HIS A 177 -6.76 -4.50 21.01
C HIS A 177 -5.84 -3.85 19.97
N ARG A 178 -5.56 -4.57 18.87
CA ARG A 178 -4.66 -4.14 17.79
C ARG A 178 -5.29 -4.33 16.44
N LEU A 179 -5.03 -3.38 15.55
CA LEU A 179 -5.37 -3.48 14.14
C LEU A 179 -4.22 -4.16 13.38
N GLU A 180 -4.56 -4.93 12.37
CA GLU A 180 -3.58 -5.55 11.48
C GLU A 180 -2.92 -4.48 10.59
N ARG A 181 -1.59 -4.40 10.61
CA ARG A 181 -0.82 -3.44 9.80
C ARG A 181 -0.68 -3.98 8.37
N SER A 182 -1.12 -3.20 7.39
CA SER A 182 -0.90 -3.53 5.99
C SER A 182 0.57 -3.35 5.57
N PRO A 183 1.17 -4.30 4.81
CA PRO A 183 2.56 -4.18 4.34
C PRO A 183 2.78 -3.02 3.36
N ILE A 184 1.72 -2.48 2.73
CA ILE A 184 1.84 -1.30 1.86
C ILE A 184 2.39 -0.09 2.61
N LEU A 185 2.14 0.00 3.92
CA LEU A 185 2.58 1.11 4.76
C LEU A 185 4.09 1.27 4.76
N ASP A 186 4.86 0.18 4.60
CA ASP A 186 6.32 0.24 4.55
C ASP A 186 6.84 0.89 3.25
N ARG A 187 6.00 0.97 2.21
CA ARG A 187 6.32 1.63 0.93
C ARG A 187 5.84 3.09 0.86
N VAL A 188 4.78 3.44 1.59
CA VAL A 188 4.18 4.79 1.57
C VAL A 188 4.62 5.66 2.75
N ILE A 189 4.99 5.08 3.89
CA ILE A 189 5.54 5.83 5.03
C ILE A 189 7.01 6.13 4.73
N SER A 190 7.25 7.34 4.25
CA SER A 190 8.60 7.84 3.96
C SER A 190 9.32 8.25 5.25
N ARG A 191 10.54 7.73 5.48
CA ARG A 191 11.39 8.11 6.62
C ARG A 191 12.04 9.48 6.39
N ARG A 192 12.12 10.31 7.43
CA ARG A 192 12.87 11.58 7.39
C ARG A 192 14.36 11.27 7.16
N GLY A 193 14.94 11.78 6.07
CA GLY A 193 16.39 11.77 5.88
C GLY A 193 17.05 12.81 6.79
N VAL A 194 18.24 12.52 7.30
CA VAL A 194 19.06 13.52 8.00
C VAL A 194 19.96 14.20 6.97
N LEU A 195 19.70 15.48 6.68
CA LEU A 195 20.64 16.31 5.91
C LEU A 195 21.77 16.79 6.83
N LEU A 196 23.02 16.59 6.41
CA LEU A 196 24.19 17.23 7.00
C LEU A 196 24.28 18.68 6.49
N GLY A 197 23.43 19.56 7.02
CA GLY A 197 23.42 20.98 6.66
C GLY A 197 22.38 21.77 7.45
N ALA A 198 22.66 23.04 7.73
CA ALA A 198 21.73 23.92 8.43
C ALA A 198 20.43 24.08 7.62
N PRO A 199 19.25 23.88 8.23
CA PRO A 199 17.99 24.07 7.51
C PRO A 199 17.88 25.53 7.08
N SER A 200 17.72 25.76 5.78
CA SER A 200 17.32 27.07 5.27
C SER A 200 15.84 27.26 5.59
N ALA A 201 15.55 27.70 6.81
CA ALA A 201 14.21 27.99 7.28
C ALA A 201 13.68 29.27 6.60
N THR A 202 13.28 29.15 5.33
CA THR A 202 12.39 30.14 4.72
C THR A 202 11.02 29.49 4.66
N GLY A 203 10.08 30.01 5.46
CA GLY A 203 8.71 29.51 5.70
C GLY A 203 8.28 28.29 4.89
N THR A 204 8.12 27.15 5.54
CA THR A 204 7.49 25.95 4.98
C THR A 204 6.04 25.88 5.42
N PHE A 205 5.25 25.11 4.69
CA PHE A 205 3.91 24.69 5.10
C PHE A 205 3.82 23.17 4.97
N ASP A 206 2.97 22.56 5.80
CA ASP A 206 2.92 21.10 5.95
C ASP A 206 1.83 20.49 5.07
N LEU A 207 2.13 19.31 4.52
CA LEU A 207 1.13 18.47 3.87
C LEU A 207 0.43 17.64 4.95
N ILE A 208 -0.90 17.61 4.91
CA ILE A 208 -1.74 16.99 5.95
C ILE A 208 -2.23 15.61 5.51
N ALA A 209 -2.85 15.52 4.33
CA ALA A 209 -3.40 14.26 3.82
C ALA A 209 -3.52 14.27 2.29
N PRO A 210 -3.42 13.11 1.61
CA PRO A 210 -3.00 11.82 2.14
C PRO A 210 -1.48 11.76 2.35
N LEU A 211 -1.03 11.25 3.51
CA LEU A 211 0.39 11.18 3.83
C LEU A 211 0.73 9.85 4.54
N GLY A 212 1.51 8.99 3.88
CA GLY A 212 1.92 7.71 4.46
C GLY A 212 0.75 6.75 4.70
N THR A 213 -0.24 6.74 3.81
CA THR A 213 -1.46 5.95 3.94
C THR A 213 -1.89 5.40 2.58
N ALA A 214 -2.72 4.38 2.56
CA ALA A 214 -3.58 4.09 1.42
C ALA A 214 -4.87 4.93 1.51
N VAL A 215 -5.58 5.08 0.38
CA VAL A 215 -6.88 5.75 0.30
C VAL A 215 -7.88 4.85 -0.42
N ILE A 216 -9.10 4.75 0.11
CA ILE A 216 -10.16 3.92 -0.49
C ILE A 216 -10.75 4.60 -1.74
N ALA A 217 -10.95 5.92 -1.68
CA ALA A 217 -11.44 6.71 -2.81
C ALA A 217 -10.37 6.84 -3.91
N ASP A 218 -10.79 6.74 -5.17
CA ASP A 218 -9.91 6.98 -6.33
C ASP A 218 -9.78 8.47 -6.67
N ARG A 219 -10.53 9.35 -5.98
CA ARG A 219 -10.39 10.80 -6.01
C ARG A 219 -10.11 11.31 -4.59
N PRO A 220 -8.90 11.07 -4.05
CA PRO A 220 -8.58 11.49 -2.69
C PRO A 220 -8.62 13.02 -2.56
N VAL A 221 -9.02 13.50 -1.38
CA VAL A 221 -8.96 14.91 -1.04
C VAL A 221 -7.58 15.22 -0.46
N PHE A 222 -6.84 16.09 -1.13
CA PHE A 222 -5.55 16.58 -0.71
C PHE A 222 -5.73 17.78 0.22
N ARG A 223 -5.00 17.82 1.33
CA ARG A 223 -5.09 18.87 2.35
C ARG A 223 -3.71 19.30 2.81
N TRP A 224 -3.50 20.59 2.98
CA TRP A 224 -2.24 21.18 3.46
C TRP A 224 -2.51 22.35 4.41
N SER A 225 -1.50 22.77 5.18
CA SER A 225 -1.62 23.96 6.02
C SER A 225 -1.51 25.23 5.17
N PRO A 226 -2.26 26.31 5.49
CA PRO A 226 -2.13 27.58 4.78
C PRO A 226 -0.71 28.15 4.91
N PHE A 227 -0.20 28.71 3.82
CA PHE A 227 1.06 29.44 3.79
C PHE A 227 0.82 30.95 3.77
N SER A 228 1.42 31.66 4.73
CA SER A 228 1.21 33.11 4.87
C SER A 228 1.68 33.87 3.63
N GLY A 229 0.80 34.70 3.08
CA GLY A 229 1.08 35.48 1.87
C GLY A 229 0.90 34.73 0.55
N ALA A 230 0.44 33.47 0.58
CA ALA A 230 0.13 32.73 -0.64
C ALA A 230 -1.11 33.31 -1.34
N SER A 231 -0.94 33.60 -2.62
CA SER A 231 -2.02 34.05 -3.51
C SER A 231 -2.87 32.88 -4.04
N HIS A 232 -2.21 31.76 -4.32
CA HIS A 232 -2.83 30.50 -4.75
C HIS A 232 -1.84 29.35 -4.57
N TYR A 233 -2.35 28.14 -4.69
CA TYR A 233 -1.63 26.88 -4.64
C TYR A 233 -1.86 26.10 -5.93
N VAL A 234 -0.90 25.25 -6.28
CA VAL A 234 -1.03 24.22 -7.32
C VAL A 234 -0.61 22.90 -6.72
N VAL A 235 -1.47 21.89 -6.81
CA VAL A 235 -1.18 20.52 -6.38
C VAL A 235 -0.75 19.72 -7.60
N ALA A 236 0.35 18.99 -7.50
CA ALA A 236 0.81 18.08 -8.55
C ALA A 236 0.99 16.67 -7.99
N ILE A 237 0.49 15.67 -8.73
CA ILE A 237 0.51 14.24 -8.39
C ILE A 237 1.35 13.53 -9.43
N PHE A 238 2.26 12.68 -8.96
CA PHE A 238 3.24 11.93 -9.75
C PHE A 238 3.12 10.44 -9.46
N ASP A 239 3.49 9.61 -10.42
CA ASP A 239 3.70 8.18 -10.19
C ASP A 239 5.05 7.90 -9.50
N GLU A 240 5.34 6.63 -9.20
CA GLU A 240 6.62 6.20 -8.60
C GLU A 240 7.85 6.53 -9.46
N ASN A 241 7.67 6.81 -10.75
CA ASN A 241 8.73 7.19 -11.69
C ASN A 241 8.83 8.72 -11.85
N PHE A 242 8.16 9.49 -11.01
CA PHE A 242 8.08 10.95 -11.07
C PHE A 242 7.46 11.52 -12.35
N ASN A 243 6.66 10.74 -13.08
CA ASN A 243 5.85 11.27 -14.18
C ASN A 243 4.60 11.94 -13.61
N GLN A 244 4.32 13.17 -14.04
CA GLN A 244 3.12 13.87 -13.60
C GLN A 244 1.86 13.18 -14.14
N VAL A 245 1.01 12.71 -13.23
CA VAL A 245 -0.26 12.03 -13.55
C VAL A 245 -1.43 13.00 -13.55
N SER A 246 -1.41 13.98 -12.63
CA SER A 246 -2.46 14.98 -12.51
C SER A 246 -1.93 16.25 -11.86
N ALA A 247 -2.56 17.38 -12.15
CA ALA A 247 -2.32 18.63 -11.44
C ALA A 247 -3.62 19.42 -11.29
N SER A 248 -3.71 20.21 -10.21
CA SER A 248 -4.83 21.12 -10.01
C SER A 248 -4.68 22.37 -10.87
N PRO A 249 -5.77 23.07 -11.21
CA PRO A 249 -5.68 24.49 -11.52
C PRO A 249 -5.17 25.27 -10.29
N PRO A 250 -4.81 26.56 -10.44
CA PRO A 250 -4.57 27.44 -9.30
C PRO A 250 -5.78 27.48 -8.36
N VAL A 251 -5.59 27.08 -7.11
CA VAL A 251 -6.64 27.08 -6.07
C VAL A 251 -6.26 27.99 -4.90
N THR A 252 -7.23 28.66 -4.30
CA THR A 252 -7.01 29.52 -3.12
C THR A 252 -7.32 28.82 -1.80
N ALA A 253 -8.14 27.77 -1.85
CA ALA A 253 -8.40 26.88 -0.72
C ALA A 253 -7.15 26.08 -0.34
N THR A 254 -7.15 25.50 0.86
CA THR A 254 -6.12 24.58 1.35
C THR A 254 -6.52 23.11 1.25
N GLU A 255 -7.46 22.84 0.36
CA GLU A 255 -7.90 21.51 -0.03
C GLU A 255 -8.15 21.45 -1.53
N TRP A 256 -7.93 20.27 -2.12
CA TRP A 256 -8.26 20.03 -3.52
C TRP A 256 -8.58 18.55 -3.74
N GLN A 257 -9.53 18.28 -4.63
CA GLN A 257 -9.89 16.95 -5.07
C GLN A 257 -9.73 16.84 -6.59
N PRO A 258 -9.09 15.78 -7.13
CA PRO A 258 -9.00 15.58 -8.56
C PRO A 258 -10.36 15.38 -9.25
N ASP A 259 -10.56 16.02 -10.40
CA ASP A 259 -11.78 15.87 -11.22
C ASP A 259 -11.88 14.51 -11.93
N ARG A 260 -10.75 13.80 -12.02
CA ARG A 260 -10.63 12.48 -12.65
C ARG A 260 -10.10 11.47 -11.62
N PRO A 261 -10.59 10.22 -11.67
CA PRO A 261 -10.09 9.19 -10.78
C PRO A 261 -8.63 8.87 -11.11
N LEU A 262 -7.83 8.71 -10.06
CA LEU A 262 -6.49 8.17 -10.15
C LEU A 262 -6.57 6.65 -10.35
N PRO A 263 -5.73 6.05 -11.21
CA PRO A 263 -5.67 4.61 -11.34
C PRO A 263 -5.41 3.90 -10.01
N ARG A 264 -6.20 2.87 -9.72
CA ARG A 264 -6.14 2.04 -8.50
C ARG A 264 -4.92 1.11 -8.50
N GLY A 265 -4.52 0.66 -7.32
CA GLY A 265 -3.40 -0.26 -7.11
C GLY A 265 -2.01 0.35 -7.31
N ARG A 266 -1.91 1.68 -7.33
CA ARG A 266 -0.66 2.41 -7.58
C ARG A 266 -0.27 3.28 -6.41
N ILE A 267 1.03 3.44 -6.20
CA ILE A 267 1.59 4.44 -5.29
C ILE A 267 1.79 5.74 -6.06
N TYR A 268 1.47 6.85 -5.41
CA TYR A 268 1.64 8.19 -5.93
C TYR A 268 2.44 9.02 -4.95
N ILE A 269 3.14 10.01 -5.50
CA ILE A 269 3.81 11.08 -4.78
C ILE A 269 3.07 12.37 -5.11
N TRP A 270 2.89 13.25 -4.14
CA TRP A 270 2.30 14.56 -4.42
C TRP A 270 3.06 15.69 -3.74
N GLN A 271 2.94 16.87 -4.33
CA GLN A 271 3.50 18.11 -3.80
C GLN A 271 2.53 19.25 -4.00
N VAL A 272 2.71 20.30 -3.20
CA VAL A 272 1.95 21.54 -3.31
C VAL A 272 2.94 22.69 -3.51
N SER A 273 2.65 23.52 -4.50
CA SER A 273 3.38 24.76 -4.79
C SER A 273 2.53 25.96 -4.40
N ALA A 274 2.98 26.73 -3.42
CA ALA A 274 2.37 27.98 -2.98
C ALA A 274 3.03 29.18 -3.68
N THR A 275 2.23 30.05 -4.32
CA THR A 275 2.73 31.24 -5.00
C THR A 275 2.62 32.48 -4.10
N VAL A 276 3.76 33.05 -3.69
CA VAL A 276 3.87 34.26 -2.88
C VAL A 276 4.53 35.38 -3.69
N GLY A 277 3.73 36.35 -4.15
CA GLY A 277 4.19 37.42 -5.03
C GLY A 277 4.74 36.86 -6.36
N ARG A 278 6.05 36.97 -6.58
CA ARG A 278 6.74 36.40 -7.75
C ARG A 278 7.50 35.11 -7.45
N LYS A 279 7.42 34.58 -6.22
CA LYS A 279 8.14 33.38 -5.78
C LYS A 279 7.17 32.22 -5.62
N THR A 280 7.69 31.02 -5.79
CA THR A 280 6.98 29.77 -5.51
C THR A 280 7.71 29.00 -4.42
N VAL A 281 6.96 28.51 -3.44
CA VAL A 281 7.45 27.67 -2.34
C VAL A 281 6.77 26.30 -2.47
N ASN A 282 7.55 25.23 -2.51
CA ASN A 282 7.02 23.87 -2.65
C ASN A 282 6.94 23.17 -1.28
N ALA A 283 6.08 22.17 -1.15
CA ALA A 283 6.02 21.25 -0.03
C ALA A 283 5.74 19.83 -0.55
N PRO A 284 6.45 18.78 -0.07
CA PRO A 284 7.53 18.84 0.92
C PRO A 284 8.83 19.40 0.32
N VAL A 285 9.68 20.02 1.15
CA VAL A 285 11.03 20.49 0.77
C VAL A 285 12.08 19.56 1.39
N PRO A 286 13.12 19.11 0.66
CA PRO A 286 14.23 18.36 1.25
C PRO A 286 14.78 19.08 2.50
N PRO A 287 15.01 18.37 3.63
CA PRO A 287 15.05 16.91 3.81
C PRO A 287 13.70 16.27 4.15
N ALA A 288 12.59 17.02 4.15
CA ALA A 288 11.29 16.46 4.46
C ALA A 288 10.96 15.32 3.48
N PRO A 289 10.45 14.20 3.98
CA PRO A 289 10.16 13.03 3.16
C PRO A 289 9.09 13.33 2.11
N GLU A 290 9.15 12.60 1.00
CA GLU A 290 8.12 12.63 -0.04
C GLU A 290 6.75 12.25 0.53
N ALA A 291 5.72 13.00 0.13
CA ALA A 291 4.36 12.69 0.50
C ALA A 291 3.81 11.59 -0.42
N ARG A 292 3.95 10.35 0.05
CA ARG A 292 3.51 9.15 -0.66
C ARG A 292 2.17 8.65 -0.14
N PHE A 293 1.36 8.09 -1.03
CA PHE A 293 0.15 7.37 -0.69
C PHE A 293 -0.17 6.31 -1.75
N GLN A 294 -0.99 5.32 -1.42
CA GLN A 294 -1.50 4.36 -2.40
C GLN A 294 -2.99 4.59 -2.63
N VAL A 295 -3.46 4.54 -3.88
CA VAL A 295 -4.89 4.29 -4.12
C VAL A 295 -5.10 2.78 -4.08
N VAL A 296 -5.93 2.29 -3.15
CA VAL A 296 -6.05 0.83 -2.94
C VAL A 296 -6.47 0.10 -4.22
N PRO A 297 -6.05 -1.17 -4.39
CA PRO A 297 -6.49 -2.02 -5.50
C PRO A 297 -8.02 -2.11 -5.63
N PRO A 298 -8.56 -2.35 -6.84
CA PRO A 298 -10.00 -2.35 -7.09
C PRO A 298 -10.75 -3.39 -6.24
N GLU A 299 -10.17 -4.57 -6.03
CA GLU A 299 -10.74 -5.63 -5.20
C GLU A 299 -10.85 -5.23 -3.72
N VAL A 300 -9.82 -4.56 -3.19
CA VAL A 300 -9.80 -4.08 -1.81
C VAL A 300 -10.82 -2.96 -1.61
N ALA A 301 -10.90 -2.02 -2.55
CA ALA A 301 -11.93 -0.99 -2.52
C ALA A 301 -13.34 -1.58 -2.56
N ALA A 302 -13.59 -2.52 -3.47
CA ALA A 302 -14.89 -3.17 -3.58
C ALA A 302 -15.31 -3.88 -2.27
N GLN A 303 -14.36 -4.54 -1.59
CA GLN A 303 -14.60 -5.19 -0.30
C GLN A 303 -14.99 -4.18 0.78
N VAL A 304 -14.23 -3.09 0.94
CA VAL A 304 -14.51 -2.05 1.94
C VAL A 304 -15.86 -1.38 1.64
N GLU A 305 -16.12 -1.04 0.38
CA GLU A 305 -17.38 -0.39 -0.02
C GLU A 305 -18.60 -1.31 0.11
N SER A 306 -18.45 -2.63 -0.09
CA SER A 306 -19.54 -3.57 0.19
C SER A 306 -19.83 -3.64 1.69
N ALA A 307 -18.80 -3.73 2.52
CA ALA A 307 -18.96 -3.70 3.96
C ALA A 307 -19.61 -2.40 4.45
N ARG A 308 -19.28 -1.24 3.87
CA ARG A 308 -19.93 0.05 4.20
C ARG A 308 -21.43 0.06 3.86
N ARG A 309 -21.83 -0.60 2.76
CA ARG A 309 -23.25 -0.70 2.36
C ARG A 309 -24.02 -1.71 3.22
N GLU A 310 -23.39 -2.83 3.54
CA GLU A 310 -24.02 -3.95 4.25
C GLU A 310 -24.04 -3.73 5.77
N HIS A 311 -22.99 -3.11 6.32
CA HIS A 311 -22.81 -2.90 7.76
C HIS A 311 -22.49 -1.44 8.11
N PRO A 312 -23.35 -0.47 7.75
CA PRO A 312 -23.08 0.95 7.93
C PRO A 312 -22.94 1.40 9.40
N ALA A 313 -23.46 0.63 10.37
CA ALA A 313 -23.31 0.94 11.80
C ALA A 313 -22.17 0.15 12.47
N ASN A 314 -21.57 -0.82 11.79
CA ASN A 314 -20.48 -1.62 12.33
C ASN A 314 -19.12 -0.94 12.10
N HIS A 315 -18.92 0.18 12.81
CA HIS A 315 -17.69 0.96 12.73
C HIS A 315 -16.43 0.17 13.07
N LEU A 316 -16.53 -0.84 13.94
CA LEU A 316 -15.39 -1.71 14.25
C LEU A 316 -14.96 -2.55 13.04
N LEU A 317 -15.90 -3.20 12.35
CA LEU A 317 -15.60 -3.92 11.11
C LEU A 317 -14.97 -2.99 10.08
N LEU A 318 -15.57 -1.82 9.87
CA LEU A 318 -15.09 -0.86 8.88
C LEU A 318 -13.68 -0.37 9.21
N ALA A 319 -13.38 -0.09 10.48
CA ALA A 319 -12.04 0.28 10.94
C ALA A 319 -11.01 -0.84 10.69
N VAL A 320 -11.37 -2.09 10.98
CA VAL A 320 -10.49 -3.25 10.74
C VAL A 320 -10.20 -3.41 9.25
N LEU A 321 -11.22 -3.35 8.40
CA LEU A 321 -11.05 -3.48 6.95
C LEU A 321 -10.22 -2.32 6.37
N CYS A 322 -10.45 -1.09 6.81
CA CYS A 322 -9.65 0.06 6.39
C CYS A 322 -8.18 -0.07 6.82
N ALA A 323 -7.92 -0.52 8.06
CA ALA A 323 -6.56 -0.73 8.54
C ALA A 323 -5.82 -1.84 7.77
N LYS A 324 -6.50 -2.95 7.46
CA LYS A 324 -5.97 -4.03 6.60
C LYS A 324 -5.64 -3.54 5.18
N ALA A 325 -6.43 -2.61 4.67
CA ALA A 325 -6.17 -1.94 3.39
C ALA A 325 -5.02 -0.92 3.46
N GLY A 326 -4.49 -0.61 4.65
CA GLY A 326 -3.50 0.45 4.87
C GLY A 326 -4.11 1.86 4.86
N ALA A 327 -5.44 1.97 4.85
CA ALA A 327 -6.17 3.23 4.83
C ALA A 327 -6.35 3.78 6.25
N LEU A 328 -5.27 4.38 6.78
CA LEU A 328 -5.19 4.78 8.18
C LEU A 328 -6.09 5.95 8.52
N ASP A 329 -6.23 6.93 7.61
CA ASP A 329 -7.15 8.06 7.79
C ASP A 329 -8.61 7.60 7.78
N ASP A 330 -8.98 6.73 6.83
CA ASP A 330 -10.32 6.14 6.77
C ASP A 330 -10.63 5.31 8.03
N ALA A 331 -9.68 4.49 8.49
CA ALA A 331 -9.85 3.72 9.73
C ALA A 331 -10.00 4.62 10.96
N ALA A 332 -9.28 5.74 11.03
CA ALA A 332 -9.41 6.69 12.13
C ALA A 332 -10.83 7.30 12.20
N VAL A 333 -11.42 7.63 11.05
CA VAL A 333 -12.81 8.12 10.97
C VAL A 333 -13.79 7.07 11.50
N GLU A 334 -13.61 5.79 11.14
CA GLU A 334 -14.48 4.73 11.65
C GLU A 334 -14.31 4.55 13.16
N LEU A 335 -13.10 4.65 13.71
CA LEU A 335 -12.88 4.62 15.15
C LEU A 335 -13.49 5.82 15.87
N ASP A 336 -13.71 6.96 15.20
CA ASP A 336 -14.45 8.11 15.78
C ASP A 336 -15.93 7.74 15.92
N GLY A 337 -16.50 7.07 14.91
CA GLY A 337 -17.84 6.49 14.97
C GLY A 337 -17.98 5.44 16.08
N LEU A 338 -16.99 4.53 16.23
CA LEU A 338 -16.98 3.51 17.28
C LEU A 338 -16.96 4.11 18.69
N ALA A 339 -16.32 5.26 18.88
CA ALA A 339 -16.22 5.89 20.20
C ALA A 339 -17.58 6.28 20.80
N ALA A 340 -18.64 6.40 19.98
CA ALA A 340 -19.99 6.65 20.47
C ALA A 340 -20.61 5.46 21.20
N SER A 341 -20.22 4.22 20.86
CA SER A 341 -20.74 2.99 21.46
C SER A 341 -19.73 2.31 22.40
N ASP A 342 -18.44 2.33 22.05
CA ASP A 342 -17.35 1.78 22.85
C ASP A 342 -16.12 2.72 22.84
N PRO A 343 -16.08 3.72 23.73
CA PRO A 343 -14.96 4.65 23.82
C PRO A 343 -13.62 3.98 24.17
N ALA A 344 -13.65 2.92 24.98
CA ALA A 344 -12.44 2.28 25.48
C ALA A 344 -11.74 1.45 24.39
N ALA A 345 -12.53 0.68 23.62
CA ALA A 345 -12.03 -0.04 22.46
C ALA A 345 -11.53 0.95 21.38
N ALA A 346 -12.30 2.01 21.11
CA ALA A 346 -11.90 3.04 20.14
C ALA A 346 -10.56 3.71 20.50
N ALA A 347 -10.36 4.06 21.78
CA ALA A 347 -9.10 4.66 22.25
C ALA A 347 -7.90 3.70 22.09
N SER A 348 -8.08 2.43 22.44
CA SER A 348 -7.01 1.42 22.34
C SER A 348 -6.62 1.16 20.88
N LEU A 349 -7.61 1.00 19.99
CA LEU A 349 -7.38 0.81 18.56
C LEU A 349 -6.79 2.06 17.89
N ARG A 350 -7.14 3.27 18.35
CA ARG A 350 -6.47 4.52 17.91
C ARG A 350 -4.99 4.51 18.25
N GLN A 351 -4.63 4.05 19.44
CA GLN A 351 -3.22 3.95 19.83
C GLN A 351 -2.48 2.93 18.95
N SER A 352 -3.12 1.80 18.63
CA SER A 352 -2.59 0.84 17.65
C SER A 352 -2.35 1.48 16.28
N LEU A 353 -3.29 2.29 15.78
CA LEU A 353 -3.20 2.97 14.49
C LEU A 353 -2.10 4.04 14.47
N ALA A 354 -1.98 4.84 15.54
CA ALA A 354 -0.91 5.82 15.70
C ALA A 354 0.48 5.15 15.69
N GLY A 355 0.62 3.99 16.33
CA GLY A 355 1.84 3.20 16.29
C GLY A 355 2.23 2.70 14.90
N MET A 356 1.27 2.57 13.96
CA MET A 356 1.57 2.20 12.58
C MET A 356 2.25 3.34 11.80
N ARG A 357 1.92 4.60 12.08
CA ARG A 357 2.53 5.76 11.39
C ARG A 357 3.99 6.02 11.79
N GLN A 358 4.40 5.54 12.96
CA GLN A 358 5.69 5.88 13.58
C GLN A 358 6.83 4.87 13.31
N ARG A 359 6.53 3.71 12.69
CA ARG A 359 7.52 2.69 12.33
C ARG A 359 7.82 2.72 10.84
#